data_AF-A0A4V6DWG1-F1
#
_entry.id   AF-A0A4V6DWG1-F1
#
_cell.length_a   1.000
_cell.length_b   1.000
_cell.length_c   1.000
_cell.angle_alpha   90.00
_cell.angle_beta   90.00
_cell.angle_gamma   90.00
#
_symmetry.space_group_name_H-M   'P 1'
#
loop_
_entity.id
_entity.type
_entity.pdbx_description
1 polymer ?
#
loop_
_entity_poly.entity_id
_entity_poly.type
_entity_poly.pdbx_seq_one_letter_code
_entity_poly.pdbx_strand_id
1 'polypeptide(L)'
;MKNAFSLLELVISMIILGIIFIGISKLFLYFYKNYNNLDLFKQLYQLQNELYIHPKEKDIILYTQLLKPINIKEVYVSDGLFEFKKLYIQDQSYNIYFYEQSF
;
A
#
# COMPACT_ATOMS: atom_id res chain seq x y z
N MET A 1 -37.02 -12.30 -47.41
CA MET A 1 -35.62 -12.34 -47.92
C MET A 1 -34.74 -11.77 -46.82
N LYS A 2 -34.17 -12.60 -45.94
CA LYS A 2 -32.74 -12.97 -45.98
C LYS A 2 -31.87 -11.94 -46.70
N ASN A 3 -31.31 -11.06 -45.88
CA ASN A 3 -29.88 -10.76 -45.80
C ASN A 3 -29.20 -10.35 -47.10
N ALA A 4 -29.16 -9.05 -47.34
CA ALA A 4 -27.90 -8.42 -47.68
C ALA A 4 -27.68 -7.33 -46.63
N PHE A 5 -26.88 -7.64 -45.60
CA PHE A 5 -26.19 -6.58 -44.87
C PHE A 5 -25.52 -5.72 -45.93
N SER A 6 -25.80 -4.42 -45.98
CA SER A 6 -25.14 -3.57 -46.98
C SER A 6 -23.63 -3.69 -46.76
N LEU A 7 -22.86 -3.77 -47.86
CA LEU A 7 -21.40 -3.84 -47.77
C LEU A 7 -20.84 -2.68 -46.92
N LEU A 8 -21.53 -1.53 -46.96
CA LEU A 8 -21.25 -0.36 -46.14
C LEU A 8 -21.52 -0.60 -44.64
N GLU A 9 -22.63 -1.24 -44.28
CA GLU A 9 -22.96 -1.56 -42.88
C GLU A 9 -21.96 -2.58 -42.29
N LEU A 10 -21.48 -3.51 -43.11
CA LEU A 10 -20.48 -4.49 -42.71
C LEU A 10 -19.12 -3.82 -42.45
N VAL A 11 -18.69 -2.91 -43.32
CA VAL A 11 -17.47 -2.12 -43.13
C VAL A 11 -17.56 -1.25 -41.88
N ILE A 12 -18.69 -0.57 -41.64
CA ILE A 12 -18.90 0.23 -40.43
C ILE A 12 -18.84 -0.65 -39.18
N SER A 13 -19.47 -1.82 -39.21
CA SER A 13 -19.45 -2.77 -38.09
C SER A 13 -18.04 -3.26 -37.78
N MET A 14 -17.21 -3.53 -38.81
CA MET A 14 -15.81 -3.90 -38.64
C MET A 14 -14.97 -2.77 -38.02
N ILE A 15 -15.21 -1.52 -38.42
CA ILE A 15 -14.52 -0.36 -37.85
C ILE A 15 -14.87 -0.21 -36.37
N ILE A 16 -16.16 -0.30 -36.01
CA ILE A 16 -16.63 -0.20 -34.62
C ILE A 16 -16.00 -1.31 -33.77
N LEU A 17 -16.04 -2.56 -34.25
CA LEU A 17 -15.40 -3.69 -33.58
C LEU A 17 -13.89 -3.46 -33.41
N GLY A 18 -13.20 -2.97 -34.43
CA GLY A 18 -11.78 -2.65 -34.37
C GLY A 18 -11.45 -1.65 -33.26
N ILE A 19 -12.22 -0.56 -33.15
CA ILE A 19 -12.04 0.45 -32.10
C ILE A 19 -12.26 -0.16 -30.71
N ILE A 20 -13.31 -0.96 -30.54
CA ILE A 20 -13.61 -1.63 -29.26
C ILE A 20 -12.45 -2.56 -28.87
N PHE A 21 -11.97 -3.40 -29.79
CA PHE A 21 -10.87 -4.33 -29.54
C PHE A 21 -9.56 -3.61 -29.19
N ILE A 22 -9.24 -2.50 -29.86
CA ILE A 22 -8.07 -1.67 -29.52
C ILE A 22 -8.20 -1.12 -28.11
N GLY A 23 -9.38 -0.64 -27.71
CA GLY A 23 -9.65 -0.14 -26.37
C GLY A 23 -9.46 -1.23 -25.31
N ILE A 24 -10.08 -2.39 -25.50
CA ILE A 24 -9.98 -3.53 -24.58
C ILE A 24 -8.52 -4.01 -24.47
N SER A 25 -7.79 -4.11 -25.58
CA SER A 25 -6.39 -4.54 -25.57
C SER A 25 -5.49 -3.59 -24.77
N LYS A 26 -5.64 -2.27 -24.93
CA LYS A 26 -4.89 -1.28 -24.14
C LYS A 26 -5.21 -1.38 -22.65
N LEU A 27 -6.48 -1.57 -22.31
CA LEU A 27 -6.94 -1.71 -20.94
C LEU A 27 -6.40 -3.01 -20.29
N PHE A 28 -6.40 -4.11 -21.03
CA PHE A 28 -5.75 -5.36 -20.59
C PHE A 28 -4.25 -5.18 -20.34
N LEU A 29 -3.54 -4.52 -21.25
CA LEU A 29 -2.10 -4.28 -21.13
C LEU A 29 -1.78 -3.36 -19.94
N TYR A 30 -2.63 -2.36 -19.70
CA TYR A 30 -2.53 -1.51 -18.51
C TYR A 30 -2.69 -2.30 -17.22
N PHE A 31 -3.70 -3.17 -17.11
CA PHE A 31 -3.87 -4.02 -15.93
C PHE A 31 -2.74 -5.01 -15.75
N TYR A 32 -2.30 -5.66 -16.83
CA TYR A 32 -1.18 -6.60 -16.80
C TYR A 32 0.11 -5.91 -16.31
N LYS A 33 0.43 -4.72 -16.82
CA LYS A 33 1.62 -3.96 -16.41
C LYS A 33 1.58 -3.60 -14.92
N ASN A 34 0.40 -3.36 -14.36
CA ASN A 34 0.23 -2.94 -12.96
C ASN A 34 -0.11 -4.08 -12.01
N TYR A 35 -0.26 -5.31 -12.51
CA TYR A 35 -0.63 -6.48 -11.70
C TYR A 35 0.36 -6.74 -10.55
N ASN A 36 1.66 -6.66 -10.84
CA ASN A 36 2.70 -6.84 -9.82
C ASN A 36 2.65 -5.75 -8.74
N ASN A 37 2.29 -4.52 -9.11
CA ASN A 37 2.15 -3.43 -8.13
C ASN A 37 0.93 -3.66 -7.22
N LEU A 38 -0.18 -4.17 -7.78
CA LEU A 38 -1.36 -4.53 -6.99
C LEU A 38 -1.05 -5.63 -5.97
N ASP A 39 -0.23 -6.62 -6.34
CA ASP A 39 0.20 -7.67 -5.44
C ASP A 39 1.05 -7.12 -4.27
N LEU A 40 1.98 -6.21 -4.57
CA LEU A 40 2.77 -5.53 -3.53
C LEU A 40 1.90 -4.72 -2.56
N PHE A 41 0.94 -3.93 -3.07
CA PHE A 41 0.05 -3.17 -2.18
C PHE A 41 -0.82 -4.08 -1.31
N LYS A 42 -1.27 -5.21 -1.86
CA LYS A 42 -2.01 -6.21 -1.10
C LYS A 42 -1.16 -6.82 0.01
N GLN A 43 0.08 -7.20 -0.29
CA GLN A 43 1.03 -7.73 0.71
C GLN A 43 1.29 -6.70 1.81
N LEU A 44 1.56 -5.43 1.45
CA LEU A 44 1.74 -4.35 2.42
C LEU A 44 0.51 -4.12 3.31
N TYR A 45 -0.70 -4.16 2.73
CA TYR A 45 -1.94 -4.02 3.50
C TYR A 45 -2.17 -5.17 4.47
N GLN A 46 -1.88 -6.41 4.05
CA GLN A 46 -1.94 -7.58 4.93
C GLN A 46 -0.94 -7.46 6.07
N LEU A 47 0.30 -7.09 5.76
CA LEU A 47 1.35 -6.91 6.76
C LEU A 47 0.99 -5.79 7.76
N GLN A 48 0.39 -4.70 7.27
CA GLN A 48 -0.15 -3.65 8.15
C GLN A 48 -1.25 -4.20 9.07
N ASN A 49 -2.19 -4.99 8.58
CA ASN A 49 -3.24 -5.59 9.43
C ASN A 49 -2.65 -6.52 10.50
N GLU A 50 -1.65 -7.34 10.14
CA GLU A 50 -0.98 -8.22 11.10
C GLU A 50 -0.29 -7.45 12.23
N LEU A 51 0.22 -6.24 11.97
CA LEU A 51 0.75 -5.36 13.01
C LEU A 51 -0.30 -4.99 14.07
N TYR A 52 -1.58 -4.91 13.70
CA TYR A 52 -2.67 -4.59 14.63
C TYR A 52 -3.24 -5.83 15.34
N ILE A 53 -3.24 -6.99 14.67
CA ILE A 53 -3.90 -8.20 15.18
C ILE A 53 -2.92 -9.07 15.97
N HIS A 54 -1.76 -9.38 15.40
CA HIS A 54 -0.78 -10.33 15.96
C HIS A 54 0.66 -9.81 15.87
N PRO A 55 0.96 -8.64 16.44
CA PRO A 55 2.31 -8.14 16.37
C PRO A 55 3.27 -8.92 17.27
N LYS A 56 4.54 -8.92 16.89
CA LYS A 56 5.64 -9.26 17.80
C LYS A 56 5.98 -8.03 18.62
N GLU A 57 6.37 -8.24 19.87
CA GLU A 57 6.70 -7.17 20.80
C GLU A 57 8.15 -7.29 21.24
N LYS A 58 8.79 -6.14 21.46
CA LYS A 58 10.14 -6.03 21.97
C LYS A 58 10.25 -4.80 22.84
N ASP A 59 10.73 -4.97 24.06
CA ASP A 59 11.05 -3.85 24.93
C ASP A 59 12.43 -3.27 24.56
N ILE A 60 12.52 -1.95 24.51
CA ILE A 60 13.72 -1.18 24.22
C ILE A 60 13.92 -0.19 25.36
N ILE A 61 15.09 -0.26 26.00
CA ILE A 61 15.49 0.68 27.04
C ILE A 61 16.54 1.62 26.44
N LEU A 62 16.19 2.90 26.33
CA LEU A 62 17.13 3.94 25.92
C LEU A 62 17.72 4.61 27.15
N TYR A 63 19.02 4.41 27.34
CA TYR A 63 19.78 5.12 28.37
C TYR A 63 20.23 6.47 27.81
N THR A 64 19.81 7.55 28.45
CA THR A 64 20.30 8.90 28.15
C THR A 64 21.10 9.41 29.33
N GLN A 65 22.15 10.20 29.10
CA GLN A 65 23.03 10.68 30.17
C GLN A 65 22.36 11.74 31.08
N LEU A 66 21.33 12.43 30.58
CA LEU A 66 20.69 13.57 31.24
C LEU A 66 19.25 13.30 31.71
N LEU A 67 18.58 12.27 31.18
CA LEU A 67 17.22 11.88 31.57
C LEU A 67 17.24 10.46 32.13
N LYS A 68 16.18 10.11 32.87
CA LYS A 68 15.92 8.72 33.29
C LYS A 68 15.88 7.81 32.04
N PRO A 69 16.15 6.50 32.20
CA PRO A 69 16.00 5.55 31.11
C PRO A 69 14.60 5.62 30.51
N ILE A 70 14.51 5.71 29.19
CA ILE A 70 13.24 5.75 28.47
C ILE A 70 12.89 4.31 28.08
N ASN A 71 11.77 3.83 28.62
CA ASN A 71 11.22 2.52 28.26
C ASN A 71 10.29 2.68 27.05
N ILE A 72 10.65 2.04 25.96
CA ILE A 72 9.89 2.02 24.71
C ILE A 72 9.46 0.58 24.43
N LYS A 73 8.19 0.41 24.08
CA LYS A 73 7.68 -0.83 23.52
C LYS A 73 7.70 -0.72 22.01
N GLU A 74 8.51 -1.55 21.37
CA GLU A 74 8.45 -1.76 19.92
C GLU A 74 7.49 -2.90 19.63
N VAL A 75 6.61 -2.66 18.67
CA VAL A 75 5.63 -3.60 18.15
C VAL A 75 5.91 -3.72 16.66
N TYR A 76 6.18 -4.92 16.16
CA TYR A 76 6.65 -5.12 14.79
C TYR A 76 6.10 -6.39 14.15
N VAL A 77 6.09 -6.40 12.83
CA VAL A 77 5.78 -7.56 12.00
C VAL A 77 6.64 -7.52 10.74
N SER A 78 7.07 -8.67 10.26
CA SER A 78 7.87 -8.80 9.05
C SER A 78 7.50 -10.08 8.30
N ASP A 79 7.50 -10.01 6.98
CA ASP A 79 7.33 -11.12 6.05
C ASP A 79 8.65 -11.50 5.32
N GLY A 80 9.78 -10.92 5.73
CA GLY A 80 11.09 -11.12 5.13
C GLY A 80 11.41 -10.20 3.95
N LEU A 81 10.41 -9.55 3.33
CA LEU A 81 10.60 -8.52 2.30
C LEU A 81 10.37 -7.12 2.86
N PHE A 82 9.38 -6.97 3.74
CA PHE A 82 9.02 -5.74 4.41
C PHE A 82 8.96 -5.94 5.93
N GLU A 83 9.13 -4.83 6.65
CA GLU A 83 9.03 -4.80 8.10
C GLU A 83 8.29 -3.53 8.52
N PHE A 84 7.17 -3.68 9.23
CA PHE A 84 6.46 -2.57 9.85
C PHE A 84 6.75 -2.54 11.35
N LYS A 85 7.02 -1.34 11.87
CA LYS A 85 7.33 -1.09 13.27
C LYS A 85 6.47 0.05 13.79
N LYS A 86 6.00 -0.10 15.02
CA LYS A 86 5.36 0.96 15.78
C LYS A 86 5.99 1.03 17.16
N LEU A 87 6.38 2.24 17.55
CA LEU A 87 6.99 2.50 18.84
C LEU A 87 5.95 3.15 19.75
N TYR A 88 5.90 2.68 20.99
CA TYR A 88 5.10 3.25 22.05
C TYR A 88 6.02 3.58 23.21
N ILE A 89 6.01 4.83 23.69
CA ILE A 89 6.67 5.16 24.94
C ILE A 89 5.80 4.60 26.06
N GLN A 90 6.36 3.70 26.88
CA GLN A 90 5.61 3.08 27.98
C GLN A 90 5.37 4.08 29.13
N ASP A 91 6.24 5.07 29.24
CA ASP A 91 6.26 6.01 30.35
C ASP A 91 5.56 7.33 29.97
N GLN A 92 4.39 7.59 30.56
CA GLN A 92 3.58 8.79 30.31
C GLN A 92 4.11 10.04 31.04
N SER A 93 5.20 9.90 31.80
CA SER A 93 5.74 10.98 32.64
C SER A 93 6.78 11.88 31.93
N TYR A 94 7.06 11.63 30.65
CA TYR A 94 7.88 12.51 29.82
C TYR A 94 7.04 13.71 29.34
N ASN A 95 7.02 14.77 30.15
CA ASN A 95 6.69 16.09 29.64
C ASN A 95 7.79 16.48 28.65
N ILE A 96 7.43 16.48 27.37
CA ILE A 96 8.33 16.95 26.33
C ILE A 96 8.45 18.46 26.50
N TYR A 97 9.50 18.90 27.20
CA TYR A 97 9.84 20.31 27.35
C TYR A 97 10.46 20.81 26.04
N PHE A 98 9.67 20.86 24.96
CA PHE A 98 10.00 21.75 23.86
C PHE A 98 9.71 23.17 24.36
N TYR A 99 10.73 23.84 24.89
CA TYR A 99 10.69 25.29 24.96
C TYR A 99 10.59 25.78 23.51
N GLU A 100 9.46 26.39 23.16
CA GLU A 100 9.40 27.29 22.01
C GLU A 100 10.44 28.39 22.28
N GLN A 101 11.63 28.28 21.67
CA GLN A 101 12.47 29.44 21.45
C GLN A 101 11.78 30.26 20.37
N SER A 102 10.90 31.16 20.79
CA SER A 102 10.43 32.27 19.98
C SER A 102 11.65 33.13 19.62
N PHE A 103 12.04 33.10 18.34
CA PHE A 103 12.99 34.03 17.73
C PHE A 103 12.33 35.40 17.49
#